data_AF-A0A2V7UKX2-F1
#
_entry.id   AF-A0A2V7UKX2-F1
#
_cell.length_a   1.000
_cell.length_b   1.000
_cell.length_c   1.000
_cell.angle_alpha   90.00
_cell.angle_beta   90.00
_cell.angle_gamma   90.00
#
_symmetry.space_group_name_H-M   'P 1'
#
loop_
_entity.id
_entity.type
_entity.pdbx_description
1 polymer ?
#
loop_
_entity_poly.entity_id
_entity_poly.type
_entity_poly.pdbx_seq_one_letter_code
_entity_poly.pdbx_strand_id
1 'polypeptide(L)'
;MDASCGGNDCSDSNPLVWSVPLEVTGLAVNTASSTELTWDSQDLLAGPETSFDLVSGPLPGGPVFSFSSSTCLQTGGGVAYSDGRADPLPAEGFWFLARARNSCGTGSFGSSQRDESTAPCP
;
A
#
# COMPACT_ATOMS: atom_id res chain seq x y z
N MET A 1 33.44 -11.00 22.95
CA MET A 1 33.02 -11.23 21.54
C MET A 1 31.57 -11.62 21.65
N ASP A 2 30.70 -10.62 21.67
CA ASP A 2 29.37 -10.77 22.24
C ASP A 2 28.39 -10.76 21.07
N ALA A 3 27.65 -11.86 20.91
CA ALA A 3 26.87 -12.20 19.73
C ALA A 3 25.55 -11.39 19.61
N SER A 4 25.51 -10.13 20.03
CA SER A 4 24.30 -9.29 20.02
C SER A 4 24.39 -8.07 19.06
N CYS A 5 25.25 -8.13 18.05
CA CYS A 5 25.44 -7.04 17.08
C CYS A 5 24.32 -6.92 16.01
N GLY A 6 23.06 -7.21 16.35
CA GLY A 6 21.92 -7.22 15.42
C GLY A 6 21.20 -5.88 15.23
N GLY A 7 21.63 -4.80 15.89
CA GLY A 7 20.88 -3.53 15.85
C GLY A 7 19.47 -3.66 16.44
N ASN A 8 18.67 -2.59 16.40
CA ASN A 8 17.27 -2.63 16.82
C ASN A 8 16.36 -3.13 15.69
N ASP A 9 16.88 -3.89 14.73
CA ASP A 9 16.06 -4.38 13.63
C ASP A 9 15.16 -5.55 14.05
N CYS A 10 14.10 -5.77 13.28
CA CYS A 10 13.13 -6.83 13.51
C CYS A 10 13.59 -8.19 12.95
N SER A 11 14.76 -8.26 12.28
CA SER A 11 15.25 -9.48 11.66
C SER A 11 16.78 -9.51 11.57
N ASP A 12 17.41 -10.03 12.63
CA ASP A 12 18.87 -10.18 12.71
C ASP A 12 19.51 -10.96 11.53
N SER A 13 18.71 -11.77 10.82
CA SER A 13 19.15 -12.57 9.68
C SER A 13 18.97 -11.89 8.32
N ASN A 14 18.29 -10.75 8.25
CA ASN A 14 18.03 -10.04 7.00
C ASN A 14 18.41 -8.54 7.11
N PRO A 15 19.59 -8.13 6.62
CA PRO A 15 20.05 -6.74 6.72
C PRO A 15 19.27 -5.76 5.84
N LEU A 16 18.35 -6.25 5.00
CA LEU A 16 17.54 -5.43 4.08
C LEU A 16 16.14 -5.09 4.64
N VAL A 17 15.85 -5.49 5.88
CA VAL A 17 14.61 -5.19 6.58
C VAL A 17 14.90 -4.73 8.00
N TRP A 18 14.35 -3.60 8.41
CA TRP A 18 14.71 -2.96 9.69
C TRP A 18 13.55 -2.83 10.67
N SER A 19 12.33 -2.66 10.16
CA SER A 19 11.15 -2.48 10.99
C SER A 19 9.89 -2.91 10.25
N VAL A 20 8.77 -3.02 10.96
CA VAL A 20 7.46 -3.14 10.33
C VAL A 20 7.18 -1.85 9.55
N PRO A 21 6.72 -1.93 8.28
CA PRO A 21 6.44 -0.73 7.51
C PRO A 21 5.38 0.17 8.14
N LEU A 22 5.50 1.47 7.88
CA LEU A 22 4.56 2.50 8.33
C LEU A 22 3.39 2.63 7.34
N GLU A 23 2.41 3.48 7.68
CA GLU A 23 1.37 3.89 6.73
C GLU A 23 2.02 4.54 5.48
N VAL A 24 1.55 4.16 4.30
CA VAL A 24 2.01 4.75 3.03
C VAL A 24 1.52 6.19 2.94
N THR A 25 2.44 7.10 2.60
CA THR A 25 2.15 8.53 2.43
C THR A 25 2.41 8.96 0.99
N GLY A 26 1.95 10.15 0.62
CA GLY A 26 2.19 10.72 -0.71
C GLY A 26 1.46 10.01 -1.86
N LEU A 27 0.41 9.21 -1.59
CA LEU A 27 -0.39 8.58 -2.64
C LEU A 27 -1.03 9.66 -3.53
N ALA A 28 -0.56 9.73 -4.77
CA ALA A 28 -1.02 10.66 -5.78
C ALA A 28 -1.67 9.91 -6.95
N VAL A 29 -2.74 10.48 -7.49
CA VAL A 29 -3.47 9.96 -8.65
C VAL A 29 -3.32 10.97 -9.78
N ASN A 30 -2.63 10.57 -10.86
CA ASN A 30 -2.41 11.40 -12.04
C ASN A 30 -3.26 10.85 -13.18
N THR A 31 -4.25 11.62 -13.62
CA THR A 31 -5.15 11.20 -14.69
C THR A 31 -4.54 11.53 -16.05
N ALA A 32 -4.10 10.50 -16.77
CA ALA A 32 -3.68 10.56 -18.17
C ALA A 32 -4.53 9.57 -18.99
N SER A 33 -4.03 9.10 -20.14
CA SER A 33 -4.69 8.04 -20.93
C SER A 33 -4.89 6.74 -20.13
N SER A 34 -4.03 6.50 -19.14
CA SER A 34 -4.16 5.57 -18.02
C SER A 34 -4.11 6.38 -16.72
N THR A 35 -4.72 5.88 -15.65
CA THR A 35 -4.59 6.50 -14.34
C THR A 35 -3.28 6.04 -13.70
N GLU A 36 -2.33 6.95 -13.54
CA GLU A 36 -1.02 6.65 -12.94
C GLU A 36 -1.04 6.96 -11.45
N LEU A 37 -0.73 5.96 -10.63
CA LEU A 37 -0.61 6.07 -9.19
C LEU A 37 0.85 6.02 -8.76
N THR A 38 1.22 6.89 -7.83
CA THR A 38 2.56 6.93 -7.21
C THR A 38 2.45 7.20 -5.72
N TRP A 39 3.39 6.72 -4.91
CA TRP A 39 3.48 7.02 -3.49
C TRP A 39 4.93 7.02 -2.98
N ASP A 40 5.13 7.46 -1.74
CA ASP A 40 6.47 7.58 -1.16
C ASP A 40 7.08 6.20 -0.85
N SER A 41 8.38 6.04 -1.18
CA SER A 41 9.16 4.84 -0.78
C SER A 41 9.36 4.79 0.73
N GLN A 42 9.46 3.57 1.26
CA GLN A 42 9.80 3.31 2.67
C GLN A 42 11.16 2.62 2.84
N ASP A 43 12.00 2.57 1.79
CA ASP A 43 13.30 1.89 1.85
C ASP A 43 14.19 2.40 2.98
N LEU A 44 14.15 3.72 3.24
CA LEU A 44 14.92 4.37 4.31
C LEU A 44 14.28 4.26 5.70
N LEU A 45 13.05 3.75 5.79
CA LEU A 45 12.26 3.69 7.04
C LEU A 45 12.14 2.25 7.55
N ALA A 46 11.85 1.30 6.65
CA ALA A 46 11.59 -0.10 6.97
C ALA A 46 12.55 -1.08 6.29
N GLY A 47 13.45 -0.58 5.44
CA GLY A 47 14.46 -1.34 4.72
C GLY A 47 14.13 -1.52 3.23
N PRO A 48 15.16 -1.69 2.37
CA PRO A 48 15.02 -1.72 0.91
C PRO A 48 14.26 -2.94 0.34
N GLU A 49 13.95 -3.96 1.16
CA GLU A 49 13.05 -5.06 0.78
C GLU A 49 11.57 -4.75 1.08
N THR A 50 11.22 -3.48 1.29
CA THR A 50 9.83 -3.07 1.47
C THR A 50 9.10 -3.05 0.12
N SER A 51 7.98 -3.74 0.07
CA SER A 51 7.11 -3.83 -1.13
C SER A 51 5.70 -3.36 -0.81
N PHE A 52 4.87 -3.14 -1.83
CA PHE A 52 3.60 -2.45 -1.67
C PHE A 52 2.42 -3.20 -2.27
N ASP A 53 1.38 -3.37 -1.47
CA ASP A 53 0.06 -3.80 -1.93
C ASP A 53 -0.75 -2.56 -2.32
N LEU A 54 -1.52 -2.65 -3.40
CA LEU A 54 -2.49 -1.64 -3.83
C LEU A 54 -3.86 -2.29 -3.98
N VAL A 55 -4.86 -1.69 -3.35
CA VAL A 55 -6.26 -2.08 -3.45
C VAL A 55 -7.10 -0.89 -3.91
N SER A 56 -8.21 -1.19 -4.58
CA SER A 56 -9.13 -0.18 -5.07
C SER A 56 -10.57 -0.67 -5.02
N GLY A 57 -11.52 0.26 -4.95
CA GLY A 57 -12.94 -0.05 -5.07
C GLY A 57 -13.70 1.11 -5.71
N PRO A 58 -15.00 0.90 -5.99
CA PRO A 58 -15.84 1.93 -6.60
C PRO A 58 -16.10 3.07 -5.62
N LEU A 59 -16.02 4.30 -6.13
CA LEU A 59 -16.62 5.50 -5.55
C LEU A 59 -17.89 5.80 -6.36
N PRO A 60 -19.08 5.33 -5.95
CA PRO A 60 -20.31 5.74 -6.59
C PRO A 60 -20.50 7.25 -6.41
N GLY A 61 -21.10 7.94 -7.38
CA GLY A 61 -21.33 9.39 -7.34
C GLY A 61 -22.31 9.91 -6.28
N GLY A 62 -22.59 9.09 -5.27
CA GLY A 62 -23.39 9.42 -4.10
C GLY A 62 -22.54 9.59 -2.83
N PRO A 63 -23.18 9.89 -1.69
CA PRO A 63 -22.47 10.19 -0.45
C PRO A 63 -21.91 8.95 0.26
N VAL A 64 -22.21 7.74 -0.22
CA VAL A 64 -21.89 6.48 0.47
C VAL A 64 -21.03 5.61 -0.44
N PHE A 65 -19.87 5.20 0.08
CA PHE A 65 -19.02 4.16 -0.50
C PHE A 65 -18.55 3.22 0.61
N SER A 66 -17.94 2.09 0.24
CA SER A 66 -17.43 1.10 1.19
C SER A 66 -16.03 0.65 0.80
N PHE A 67 -15.21 0.33 1.81
CA PHE A 67 -13.91 -0.32 1.62
C PHE A 67 -14.05 -1.84 1.44
N SER A 68 -15.18 -2.44 1.86
CA SER A 68 -15.41 -3.89 1.74
C SER A 68 -15.61 -4.40 0.33
N SER A 69 -15.87 -3.51 -0.64
CA SER A 69 -15.92 -3.83 -2.07
C SER A 69 -14.55 -3.68 -2.76
N SER A 70 -13.46 -3.73 -1.99
CA SER A 70 -12.10 -3.63 -2.49
C SER A 70 -11.72 -4.82 -3.38
N THR A 71 -10.95 -4.54 -4.42
CA THR A 71 -10.25 -5.50 -5.26
C THR A 71 -8.75 -5.21 -5.19
N CYS A 72 -7.94 -6.26 -5.14
CA CYS A 72 -6.49 -6.12 -5.22
C CYS A 72 -6.05 -5.77 -6.65
N LEU A 73 -5.27 -4.71 -6.79
CA LEU A 73 -4.66 -4.26 -8.04
C LEU A 73 -3.19 -4.68 -8.14
N GLN A 74 -2.47 -4.67 -7.02
CA GLN A 74 -1.06 -5.02 -6.93
C GLN A 74 -0.77 -5.76 -5.62
N THR A 75 -0.04 -6.87 -5.69
CA THR A 75 0.52 -7.57 -4.53
C THR A 75 2.04 -7.38 -4.53
N GLY A 76 2.60 -6.82 -3.46
CA GLY A 76 4.06 -6.75 -3.27
C GLY A 76 4.85 -6.13 -4.43
N GLY A 77 4.34 -5.06 -5.03
CA GLY A 77 5.02 -4.34 -6.12
C GLY A 77 5.82 -3.13 -5.65
N GLY A 78 6.20 -2.27 -6.60
CA GLY A 78 6.97 -1.05 -6.36
C GLY A 78 6.09 0.14 -5.97
N VAL A 79 6.66 1.35 -6.04
CA VAL A 79 6.06 2.62 -5.61
C VAL A 79 5.12 3.28 -6.63
N ALA A 80 4.79 2.57 -7.72
CA ALA A 80 3.95 3.08 -8.78
C ALA A 80 3.10 1.97 -9.40
N TYR A 81 1.92 2.35 -9.90
CA TYR A 81 0.99 1.46 -10.59
C TYR A 81 0.24 2.20 -11.70
N SER A 82 0.14 1.57 -12.87
CA SER A 82 -0.64 2.09 -14.00
C SER A 82 -1.99 1.36 -14.05
N ASP A 83 -3.06 2.08 -13.72
CA ASP A 83 -4.42 1.58 -13.79
C ASP A 83 -4.99 1.78 -15.20
N GLY A 84 -5.13 0.68 -15.91
CA GLY A 84 -5.66 0.62 -17.29
C GLY A 84 -7.16 0.37 -17.37
N ARG A 85 -7.91 0.42 -16.25
CA ARG A 85 -9.37 0.37 -16.30
C ARG A 85 -9.92 1.57 -17.06
N ALA A 86 -11.05 1.39 -17.72
CA ALA A 86 -11.74 2.48 -18.41
C ALA A 86 -12.24 3.54 -17.41
N ASP A 87 -12.37 4.77 -17.88
CA ASP A 87 -12.94 5.85 -17.08
C ASP A 87 -14.33 5.46 -16.54
N PRO A 88 -14.61 5.74 -15.26
CA PRO A 88 -15.91 5.47 -14.67
C PRO A 88 -16.99 6.36 -15.29
N LEU A 89 -18.26 6.03 -15.03
CA LEU A 89 -19.37 6.85 -15.52
C LEU A 89 -19.29 8.27 -14.94
N PRO A 90 -19.90 9.27 -15.59
CA PRO A 90 -19.95 10.63 -15.07
C PRO A 90 -20.42 10.65 -13.61
N ALA A 91 -19.69 11.40 -12.77
CA ALA A 91 -19.85 11.50 -11.32
C ALA A 91 -19.43 10.27 -10.49
N GLU A 92 -19.00 9.17 -11.11
CA GLU A 92 -18.39 8.04 -10.39
C GLU A 92 -16.85 8.16 -10.38
N GLY A 93 -16.21 7.33 -9.56
CA GLY A 93 -14.77 7.30 -9.39
C GLY A 93 -14.27 5.95 -8.89
N PHE A 94 -12.96 5.87 -8.67
CA PHE A 94 -12.33 4.80 -7.92
C PHE A 94 -11.60 5.40 -6.73
N TRP A 95 -11.67 4.73 -5.57
CA TRP A 95 -10.78 5.00 -4.46
C TRP A 95 -9.59 4.05 -4.53
N PHE A 96 -8.47 4.46 -3.93
CA PHE A 96 -7.25 3.66 -3.87
C PHE A 96 -6.66 3.72 -2.47
N LEU A 97 -6.14 2.59 -1.99
CA LEU A 97 -5.37 2.50 -0.76
C LEU A 97 -4.12 1.67 -1.02
N ALA A 98 -2.97 2.20 -0.62
CA ALA A 98 -1.70 1.48 -0.66
C ALA A 98 -1.26 1.16 0.77
N ARG A 99 -0.58 0.02 0.94
CA ARG A 99 0.11 -0.31 2.20
C ARG A 99 1.44 -1.00 1.89
N ALA A 100 2.39 -0.86 2.80
CA ALA A 100 3.70 -1.46 2.69
C ALA A 100 3.79 -2.80 3.44
N ARG A 101 4.63 -3.72 2.98
CA ARG A 101 4.89 -5.03 3.58
C ARG A 101 6.36 -5.45 3.41
N ASN A 102 6.88 -6.16 4.41
CA ASN A 102 8.18 -6.83 4.37
C ASN A 102 8.13 -8.07 5.27
N SER A 103 9.27 -8.74 5.48
CA SER A 103 9.33 -9.95 6.32
C SER A 103 9.05 -9.71 7.80
N CYS A 104 9.09 -8.47 8.27
CA CYS A 104 8.75 -8.12 9.66
C CYS A 104 7.27 -7.88 9.88
N GLY A 105 6.52 -7.56 8.82
CA GLY A 105 5.09 -7.42 8.88
C GLY A 105 4.51 -6.51 7.79
N THR A 106 3.31 -6.04 8.05
CA THR A 106 2.51 -5.25 7.10
C THR A 106 2.06 -3.96 7.80
N GLY A 107 2.24 -2.83 7.12
CA GLY A 107 1.72 -1.53 7.54
C GLY A 107 0.21 -1.41 7.37
N SER A 108 -0.39 -0.40 8.00
CA SER A 108 -1.83 -0.13 7.93
C SER A 108 -2.24 0.64 6.68
N PHE A 109 -3.54 0.66 6.41
CA PHE A 109 -4.22 1.60 5.50
C PHE A 109 -4.62 2.92 6.19
N GLY A 110 -3.98 3.24 7.32
CA GLY A 110 -4.13 4.48 8.07
C GLY A 110 -5.20 4.50 9.16
N SER A 111 -6.06 3.49 9.26
CA SER A 111 -6.96 3.33 10.40
C SER A 111 -7.43 1.89 10.56
N SER A 112 -7.73 1.49 11.81
CA SER A 112 -8.25 0.15 12.11
C SER A 112 -9.52 -0.17 11.33
N GLN A 113 -10.42 0.81 11.15
CA GLN A 113 -11.62 0.63 10.35
C GLN A 113 -11.29 0.24 8.90
N ARG A 114 -10.27 0.87 8.28
CA ARG A 114 -9.84 0.52 6.92
C ARG A 114 -9.16 -0.83 6.88
N ASP A 115 -8.31 -1.14 7.86
CA ASP A 115 -7.62 -2.43 7.94
C ASP A 115 -8.60 -3.60 8.12
N GLU A 116 -9.67 -3.41 8.88
CA GLU A 116 -10.69 -4.44 9.14
C GLU A 116 -11.67 -4.60 7.97
N SER A 117 -12.00 -3.52 7.28
CA SER A 117 -13.02 -3.53 6.23
C SER A 117 -12.48 -3.72 4.82
N THR A 118 -11.19 -3.48 4.57
CA THR A 118 -10.57 -3.66 3.26
C THR A 118 -10.02 -5.07 3.12
N ALA A 119 -10.43 -5.80 2.08
CA ALA A 119 -9.86 -7.12 1.82
C ALA A 119 -8.38 -6.97 1.41
N PRO A 120 -7.43 -7.62 2.12
CA PRO A 120 -6.03 -7.53 1.79
C PRO A 120 -5.73 -8.22 0.46
N CYS A 121 -4.66 -7.79 -0.21
CA CYS A 121 -4.07 -8.53 -1.31
C CYS A 121 -3.53 -9.90 -0.84
N PRO A 122 -3.57 -10.95 -1.70
CA PRO A 122 -3.07 -12.28 -1.37
C PRO A 122 -1.54 -12.32 -1.18
#